data_AF-A0A349XRE0-F1
#
_entry.id   AF-A0A349XRE0-F1
#
_cell.length_a   1.000
_cell.length_b   1.000
_cell.length_c   1.000
_cell.angle_alpha   90.00
_cell.angle_beta   90.00
_cell.angle_gamma   90.00
#
_symmetry.space_group_name_H-M   'P 1'
#
loop_
_entity.id
_entity.type
_entity.pdbx_description
1 polymer ?
#
loop_
_entity_poly.entity_id
_entity_poly.type
_entity_poly.pdbx_seq_one_letter_code
_entity_poly.pdbx_strand_id
1 'polypeptide(L)'
;MTSEKTWYPTFMIDEVLPTGKPSPEAWLPFLTTASAGQKPLFRPGEELSFRYVEQRGNIEISVNPDGTHGNAPRCVHTIEMFETSQPQTHQDHSLDKHEANSFWEYESEIWAETLDEFARIYAECHREGEPQNVVIDTSYWSPKFHYRISDDCKSLIQQPANDAESAEE
;
A
#
# COMPACT_ATOMS: atom_id res chain seq x y z
N MET A 1 0.19 11.64 14.05
CA MET A 1 -0.89 11.81 13.05
C MET A 1 -1.57 10.47 12.89
N THR A 2 -2.88 10.37 13.08
CA THR A 2 -3.64 9.17 12.76
C THR A 2 -3.56 8.96 11.26
N SER A 3 -3.04 7.82 10.81
CA SER A 3 -3.07 7.45 9.39
C SER A 3 -4.54 7.34 8.99
N GLU A 4 -5.06 8.35 8.30
CA GLU A 4 -6.45 8.34 7.86
C GLU A 4 -6.58 7.38 6.69
N LYS A 5 -7.42 6.35 6.86
CA LYS A 5 -7.75 5.40 5.81
C LYS A 5 -8.34 6.15 4.63
N THR A 6 -7.73 5.98 3.45
CA THR A 6 -8.27 6.51 2.19
C THR A 6 -8.73 5.35 1.32
N TRP A 7 -9.96 5.44 0.83
CA TRP A 7 -10.62 4.39 0.08
C TRP A 7 -10.57 4.64 -1.42
N TYR A 8 -10.41 3.56 -2.17
CA TYR A 8 -10.30 3.54 -3.62
C TYR A 8 -11.11 2.38 -4.23
N PRO A 9 -11.85 2.60 -5.33
CA PRO A 9 -12.38 1.52 -6.13
C PRO A 9 -11.21 0.72 -6.73
N THR A 10 -11.26 -0.61 -6.66
CA THR A 10 -10.10 -1.44 -7.06
C THR A 10 -9.70 -1.26 -8.51
N PHE A 11 -10.65 -0.98 -9.40
CA PHE A 11 -10.37 -0.77 -10.82
C PHE A 11 -9.63 0.56 -11.11
N MET A 12 -9.52 1.45 -10.12
CA MET A 12 -8.79 2.72 -10.22
C MET A 12 -7.42 2.68 -9.54
N ILE A 13 -7.06 1.55 -8.92
CA ILE A 13 -5.75 1.39 -8.26
C ILE A 13 -4.74 1.07 -9.36
N ASP A 14 -3.89 2.04 -9.64
CA ASP A 14 -2.86 2.03 -10.70
C ASP A 14 -1.70 2.95 -10.27
N GLU A 15 -0.70 3.15 -11.13
CA GLU A 15 0.49 3.99 -10.89
C GLU A 15 0.15 5.41 -10.40
N VAL A 16 -0.90 6.03 -10.97
CA VAL A 16 -1.37 7.36 -10.56
C VAL A 16 -2.74 7.28 -9.93
N LEU A 17 -2.76 7.33 -8.60
CA LEU A 17 -4.01 7.29 -7.84
C LEU A 17 -4.76 8.62 -7.88
N PRO A 18 -6.09 8.61 -8.03
CA PRO A 18 -6.90 9.80 -7.84
C PRO A 18 -6.88 10.29 -6.38
N THR A 19 -7.52 11.42 -6.10
CA THR A 19 -7.74 11.82 -4.70
C THR A 19 -8.66 10.82 -3.99
N GLY A 20 -8.11 10.12 -3.00
CA GLY A 20 -8.83 9.15 -2.19
C GLY A 20 -10.02 9.75 -1.44
N LYS A 21 -10.95 8.89 -1.03
CA LYS A 21 -12.15 9.31 -0.29
C LYS A 21 -12.15 8.72 1.13
N PRO A 22 -12.84 9.37 2.09
CA PRO A 22 -12.89 8.88 3.47
C PRO A 22 -13.73 7.61 3.65
N SER A 23 -14.58 7.25 2.69
CA SER A 23 -15.34 6.00 2.70
C SER A 23 -15.67 5.51 1.28
N PRO A 24 -16.05 4.23 1.10
CA PRO A 24 -16.56 3.71 -0.16
C PRO A 24 -17.78 4.47 -0.69
N GLU A 25 -18.74 4.85 0.16
CA GLU A 25 -19.98 5.53 -0.23
C GLU A 25 -19.72 6.93 -0.79
N ALA A 26 -18.65 7.60 -0.32
CA ALA A 26 -18.24 8.89 -0.85
C ALA A 26 -17.82 8.83 -2.33
N TRP A 27 -17.59 7.63 -2.90
CA TRP A 27 -17.38 7.44 -4.33
C TRP A 27 -18.67 7.36 -5.14
N LEU A 28 -19.81 6.98 -4.57
CA LEU A 28 -21.06 6.74 -5.31
C LEU A 28 -21.45 7.91 -6.22
N PRO A 29 -21.44 9.18 -5.78
CA PRO A 29 -21.82 10.29 -6.67
C PRO A 29 -20.98 10.38 -7.94
N PHE A 30 -19.71 9.96 -7.88
CA PHE A 30 -18.79 9.98 -9.02
C PHE A 30 -18.98 8.77 -9.95
N LEU A 31 -19.44 7.64 -9.40
CA LEU A 31 -19.56 6.37 -10.10
C LEU A 31 -20.95 6.17 -10.74
N THR A 32 -22.00 6.71 -10.11
CA THR A 32 -23.40 6.46 -10.51
C THR A 32 -24.08 7.67 -11.12
N THR A 33 -23.48 8.87 -11.10
CA THR A 33 -24.07 10.07 -11.70
C THR A 33 -23.60 10.24 -13.14
N ALA A 34 -24.54 10.46 -14.06
CA ALA A 34 -24.23 10.87 -15.42
C ALA A 34 -23.80 12.34 -15.43
N SER A 35 -22.58 12.63 -15.93
CA SER A 35 -22.17 14.00 -16.24
C SER A 35 -22.58 14.36 -17.68
N ALA A 36 -22.63 15.65 -18.02
CA ALA A 36 -23.00 16.08 -19.37
C ALA A 36 -22.07 15.45 -20.44
N GLY A 37 -22.60 14.47 -21.20
CA GLY A 37 -21.84 13.73 -22.22
C GLY A 37 -21.24 12.40 -21.75
N GLN A 38 -21.38 12.01 -20.48
CA GLN A 38 -20.88 10.73 -19.95
C GLN A 38 -21.99 9.91 -19.29
N LYS A 39 -22.04 8.62 -19.63
CA LYS A 39 -22.91 7.66 -18.94
C LYS A 39 -22.34 7.36 -17.55
N PRO A 40 -23.19 7.01 -16.57
CA PRO A 40 -22.68 6.52 -15.28
C PRO A 40 -21.86 5.26 -15.51
N LEU A 41 -20.77 5.10 -14.75
CA LEU A 41 -19.91 3.92 -14.84
C LEU A 41 -20.63 2.68 -14.31
N PHE A 42 -21.44 2.86 -13.27
CA PHE A 42 -22.17 1.77 -12.62
C PHE A 42 -23.66 2.05 -12.51
N ARG A 43 -24.45 0.98 -12.51
CA ARG A 43 -25.91 0.99 -12.37
C ARG A 43 -26.34 0.49 -10.99
N PRO A 44 -27.56 0.82 -10.55
CA PRO A 44 -28.12 0.22 -9.35
C PRO A 44 -28.10 -1.31 -9.44
N GLY A 45 -27.74 -1.97 -8.34
CA GLY A 45 -27.62 -3.43 -8.25
C GLY A 45 -26.31 -4.02 -8.78
N GLU A 46 -25.44 -3.24 -9.43
CA GLU A 46 -24.12 -3.72 -9.86
C GLU A 46 -23.16 -3.86 -8.67
N GLU A 47 -22.17 -4.74 -8.83
CA GLU A 47 -21.14 -5.00 -7.84
C GLU A 47 -19.90 -4.15 -8.08
N LEU A 48 -19.29 -3.72 -7.00
CA LEU A 48 -18.08 -2.91 -6.99
C LEU A 48 -17.20 -3.33 -5.82
N SER A 49 -15.88 -3.25 -6.02
CA SER A 49 -14.91 -3.59 -5.00
C SER A 49 -14.06 -2.39 -4.61
N PHE A 50 -13.65 -2.35 -3.35
CA PHE A 50 -12.81 -1.29 -2.78
C PHE A 50 -11.65 -1.87 -1.99
N ARG A 51 -10.56 -1.10 -1.92
CA ARG A 51 -9.50 -1.26 -0.91
C ARG A 51 -9.31 0.08 -0.21
N TYR A 52 -8.85 0.04 1.03
CA TYR A 52 -8.30 1.22 1.68
C TYR A 52 -6.78 1.15 1.73
N VAL A 53 -6.15 2.31 1.70
CA VAL A 53 -4.73 2.50 1.96
C VAL A 53 -4.54 3.28 3.26
N GLU A 54 -3.60 2.81 4.07
CA GLU A 54 -3.05 3.52 5.21
C GLU A 54 -1.62 3.93 4.87
N GLN A 55 -1.41 5.21 4.57
CA GLN A 55 -0.05 5.72 4.38
C GLN A 55 0.73 5.63 5.69
N ARG A 56 1.93 5.04 5.63
CA ARG A 56 2.83 4.84 6.77
C ARG A 56 4.01 5.80 6.75
N GLY A 57 4.16 6.58 5.68
CA GLY A 57 5.26 7.51 5.48
C GLY A 57 6.47 6.81 4.88
N ASN A 58 7.63 7.44 5.01
CA ASN A 58 8.81 7.06 4.26
C ASN A 58 9.83 6.40 5.20
N ILE A 59 10.51 5.37 4.71
CA ILE A 59 11.64 4.74 5.39
C ILE A 59 12.88 4.82 4.50
N GLU A 60 14.06 4.89 5.11
CA GLU A 60 15.33 4.82 4.40
C GLU A 60 15.94 3.42 4.62
N ILE A 61 16.20 2.72 3.52
CA ILE A 61 16.81 1.40 3.52
C ILE A 61 18.14 1.44 2.76
N SER A 62 19.03 0.49 3.05
CA SER A 62 20.20 0.24 2.23
C SER A 62 19.96 -1.00 1.37
N VAL A 63 20.06 -0.87 0.04
CA VAL A 63 19.93 -1.97 -0.92
C VAL A 63 21.32 -2.36 -1.41
N ASN A 64 21.68 -3.63 -1.24
CA ASN A 64 22.94 -4.18 -1.72
C ASN A 64 22.84 -4.55 -3.21
N PRO A 65 23.97 -4.62 -3.94
CA PRO A 65 24.00 -5.05 -5.35
C PRO A 65 23.44 -6.46 -5.60
N ASP A 66 23.35 -7.30 -4.57
CA ASP A 66 22.78 -8.65 -4.65
C ASP A 66 21.27 -8.71 -4.44
N GLY A 67 20.61 -7.56 -4.25
CA GLY A 67 19.16 -7.45 -4.03
C GLY A 67 18.73 -7.69 -2.58
N THR A 68 19.67 -7.83 -1.64
CA THR A 68 19.35 -7.85 -0.21
C THR A 68 19.24 -6.44 0.35
N HIS A 69 18.52 -6.27 1.47
CA HIS A 69 18.40 -4.98 2.15
C HIS A 69 18.87 -5.03 3.61
N GLY A 70 19.23 -3.86 4.14
CA GLY A 70 19.54 -3.64 5.55
C GLY A 70 18.87 -2.38 6.09
N ASN A 71 18.59 -2.38 7.40
CA ASN A 71 18.06 -1.20 8.11
C ASN A 71 19.22 -0.30 8.58
N ALA A 72 19.38 0.82 7.88
CA ALA A 72 20.21 2.00 8.16
C ALA A 72 21.76 1.91 7.98
N PRO A 73 22.39 2.99 7.47
CA PRO A 73 23.83 3.14 7.47
C PRO A 73 24.36 3.34 8.90
N ARG A 74 25.42 2.61 9.22
CA ARG A 74 26.20 2.77 10.45
C ARG A 74 26.82 4.17 10.49
N CYS A 75 26.68 4.89 11.59
CA CYS A 75 27.40 6.14 11.82
C CYS A 75 28.93 5.90 11.81
N VAL A 76 29.71 6.84 11.25
CA VAL A 76 31.19 6.82 11.15
C VAL A 76 31.92 6.68 12.51
N HIS A 77 31.19 6.74 13.63
CA HIS A 77 31.74 6.62 14.99
C HIS A 77 31.25 5.40 15.78
N THR A 78 30.57 4.45 15.16
CA THR A 78 30.19 3.20 15.85
C THR A 78 31.39 2.27 15.97
N ILE A 79 32.07 2.29 17.12
CA ILE A 79 33.09 1.28 17.47
C ILE A 79 32.38 0.15 18.21
N GLU A 80 32.40 -1.06 17.63
CA GLU A 80 31.94 -2.27 18.33
C GLU A 80 32.97 -2.67 19.38
N MET A 81 32.64 -2.47 20.65
CA MET A 81 33.54 -2.84 21.75
C MET A 81 33.09 -4.07 22.54
N PHE A 82 31.86 -4.55 22.40
CA PHE A 82 31.38 -5.70 23.16
C PHE A 82 30.26 -6.47 22.44
N GLU A 83 30.54 -7.71 22.00
CA GLU A 83 29.51 -8.73 21.89
C GLU A 83 28.99 -9.02 23.31
N THR A 84 27.76 -8.58 23.64
CA THR A 84 26.88 -9.30 24.59
C THR A 84 25.47 -8.69 24.64
N SER A 85 24.51 -9.49 24.18
CA SER A 85 23.16 -9.66 24.74
C SER A 85 22.46 -8.44 25.37
N GLN A 86 21.64 -7.73 24.59
CA GLN A 86 20.37 -7.19 25.10
C GLN A 86 19.26 -7.34 24.04
N PRO A 87 18.08 -7.86 24.40
CA PRO A 87 16.94 -7.93 23.50
C PRO A 87 16.52 -6.50 23.14
N GLN A 88 16.36 -6.25 21.84
CA GLN A 88 15.82 -4.99 21.37
C GLN A 88 14.52 -4.71 22.11
N THR A 89 14.47 -3.57 22.80
CA THR A 89 13.28 -3.04 23.43
C THR A 89 12.16 -3.01 22.40
N HIS A 90 11.16 -3.86 22.64
CA HIS A 90 9.90 -3.89 21.90
C HIS A 90 9.45 -2.46 21.60
N GLN A 91 9.50 -2.08 20.33
CA GLN A 91 8.72 -0.94 19.89
C GLN A 91 7.27 -1.25 20.19
N ASP A 92 6.63 -0.27 20.82
CA ASP A 92 5.25 -0.25 21.25
C ASP A 92 4.34 -0.82 20.15
N HIS A 93 3.93 -2.09 20.29
CA HIS A 93 2.93 -2.70 19.43
C HIS A 93 1.60 -2.02 19.76
N SER A 94 1.31 -0.90 19.09
CA SER A 94 -0.08 -0.47 18.96
C SER A 94 -0.81 -1.57 18.22
N LEU A 95 -1.56 -2.37 18.97
CA LEU A 95 -2.17 -3.66 18.63
C LEU A 95 -3.11 -3.69 17.41
N ASP A 96 -3.24 -2.60 16.65
CA ASP A 96 -4.15 -2.49 15.50
C ASP A 96 -3.49 -2.00 14.20
N LYS A 97 -2.15 -1.83 14.16
CA LYS A 97 -1.47 -1.40 12.92
C LYS A 97 -0.96 -2.60 12.15
N HIS A 98 -1.66 -2.93 11.06
CA HIS A 98 -1.20 -3.84 10.03
C HIS A 98 0.18 -3.39 9.50
N GLU A 99 1.05 -4.37 9.25
CA GLU A 99 2.37 -4.18 8.65
C GLU A 99 2.24 -3.60 7.23
N ALA A 100 3.26 -2.86 6.78
CA ALA A 100 3.27 -2.34 5.40
C ALA A 100 3.39 -3.51 4.40
N ASN A 101 2.60 -3.45 3.33
CA ASN A 101 2.58 -4.44 2.24
C ASN A 101 2.64 -3.76 0.86
N SER A 102 3.15 -2.53 0.83
CA SER A 102 3.39 -1.80 -0.40
C SER A 102 4.55 -0.85 -0.17
N PHE A 103 5.56 -1.02 -1.03
CA PHE A 103 6.82 -0.32 -1.02
C PHE A 103 6.98 0.34 -2.38
N TRP A 104 7.08 1.66 -2.38
CA TRP A 104 7.14 2.47 -3.60
C TRP A 104 8.33 3.41 -3.56
N GLU A 105 9.02 3.53 -4.68
CA GLU A 105 10.01 4.60 -4.89
C GLU A 105 9.67 5.32 -6.20
N TYR A 106 9.46 6.64 -6.09
CA TYR A 106 8.87 7.45 -7.15
C TYR A 106 9.81 7.72 -8.34
N GLU A 107 11.12 7.79 -8.14
CA GLU A 107 12.07 8.13 -9.20
C GLU A 107 12.36 6.94 -10.14
N SER A 108 12.31 5.74 -9.57
CA SER A 108 12.54 4.45 -10.23
C SER A 108 11.25 3.76 -10.67
N GLU A 109 10.09 4.28 -10.26
CA GLU A 109 8.78 3.72 -10.51
C GLU A 109 8.64 2.24 -10.05
N ILE A 110 9.35 1.87 -8.98
CA ILE A 110 9.34 0.49 -8.47
C ILE A 110 8.24 0.33 -7.43
N TRP A 111 7.32 -0.59 -7.70
CA TRP A 111 6.28 -1.05 -6.78
C TRP A 111 6.49 -2.51 -6.40
N ALA A 112 6.41 -2.82 -5.11
CA ALA A 112 6.47 -4.19 -4.61
C ALA A 112 5.57 -4.40 -3.38
N GLU A 113 5.10 -5.63 -3.20
CA GLU A 113 4.25 -6.01 -2.06
C GLU A 113 5.08 -6.37 -0.81
N THR A 114 6.36 -6.68 -1.01
CA THR A 114 7.31 -6.98 0.06
C THR A 114 8.60 -6.16 -0.08
N LEU A 115 9.26 -5.91 1.05
CA LEU A 115 10.53 -5.20 1.07
C LEU A 115 11.66 -5.99 0.38
N ASP A 116 11.63 -7.32 0.50
CA ASP A 116 12.60 -8.22 -0.16
C ASP A 116 12.45 -8.14 -1.69
N GLU A 117 11.22 -8.13 -2.18
CA GLU A 117 10.95 -7.97 -3.60
C GLU A 117 11.35 -6.59 -4.10
N PHE A 118 11.03 -5.53 -3.34
CA PHE A 118 11.46 -4.17 -3.65
C PHE A 118 12.98 -4.11 -3.85
N ALA A 119 13.76 -4.63 -2.89
CA ALA A 119 15.22 -4.60 -2.91
C ALA A 119 15.79 -5.35 -4.11
N ARG A 120 15.21 -6.51 -4.46
CA ARG A 120 15.60 -7.28 -5.64
C ARG A 120 15.35 -6.50 -6.94
N ILE A 121 14.16 -5.95 -7.12
CA ILE A 121 13.81 -5.17 -8.32
C ILE A 121 14.72 -3.94 -8.42
N TYR A 122 14.95 -3.25 -7.30
CA TYR A 122 15.81 -2.07 -7.24
C TYR A 122 17.24 -2.38 -7.68
N ALA A 123 17.85 -3.45 -7.15
CA ALA A 123 19.20 -3.86 -7.53
C ALA A 123 19.31 -4.32 -8.99
N GLU A 124 18.27 -4.94 -9.55
CA GLU A 124 18.23 -5.32 -10.96
C GLU A 124 18.22 -4.12 -11.89
N CYS A 125 17.51 -3.05 -11.51
CA CYS A 125 17.40 -1.80 -12.25
C CYS A 125 18.66 -0.93 -12.11
N HIS A 126 19.19 -0.81 -10.89
CA HIS A 126 20.32 0.05 -10.55
C HIS A 126 21.57 -0.81 -10.34
N ARG A 127 22.05 -1.48 -11.40
CA ARG A 127 23.21 -2.42 -11.39
C ARG A 127 24.53 -1.74 -10.97
N GLU A 128 24.59 -1.37 -9.72
CA GLU A 128 25.61 -0.56 -9.12
C GLU A 128 26.59 -1.46 -8.37
N GLY A 129 27.85 -1.05 -8.31
CA GLY A 129 28.89 -1.85 -7.66
C GLY A 129 28.87 -1.77 -6.13
N GLU A 130 28.09 -0.85 -5.57
CA GLU A 130 28.10 -0.49 -4.15
C GLU A 130 26.67 -0.41 -3.59
N PRO A 131 26.48 -0.64 -2.28
CA PRO A 131 25.17 -0.47 -1.64
C PRO A 131 24.63 0.95 -1.76
N GLN A 132 23.34 1.09 -2.01
CA GLN A 132 22.67 2.38 -2.15
C GLN A 132 21.66 2.60 -1.03
N ASN A 133 21.63 3.83 -0.49
CA ASN A 133 20.58 4.23 0.43
C ASN A 133 19.40 4.81 -0.36
N VAL A 134 18.22 4.27 -0.11
CA VAL A 134 17.00 4.56 -0.86
C VAL A 134 15.91 4.94 0.12
N VAL A 135 15.20 6.04 -0.16
CA VAL A 135 14.02 6.44 0.60
C VAL A 135 12.79 5.92 -0.12
N ILE A 136 12.02 5.07 0.56
CA ILE A 136 10.83 4.43 -0.01
C ILE A 136 9.58 4.87 0.75
N ASP A 137 8.49 5.08 0.02
CA ASP A 137 7.15 5.28 0.56
C ASP A 137 6.57 3.93 0.97
N THR A 138 6.04 3.86 2.19
CA THR A 138 5.42 2.65 2.73
C THR A 138 3.93 2.86 2.96
N SER A 139 3.15 1.85 2.61
CA SER A 139 1.71 1.86 2.86
C SER A 139 1.19 0.46 3.16
N TYR A 140 0.02 0.42 3.80
CA TYR A 140 -0.75 -0.81 3.94
C TYR A 140 -2.02 -0.71 3.09
N TRP A 141 -2.17 -1.62 2.14
CA TRP A 141 -3.40 -1.86 1.40
C TRP A 141 -4.19 -2.98 2.04
N SER A 142 -5.46 -2.71 2.30
CA SER A 142 -6.38 -3.70 2.84
C SER A 142 -6.64 -4.85 1.85
N PRO A 143 -7.18 -5.98 2.33
CA PRO A 143 -7.90 -6.91 1.46
C PRO A 143 -9.02 -6.21 0.66
N LYS A 144 -9.48 -6.87 -0.39
CA LYS A 144 -10.57 -6.40 -1.23
C LYS A 144 -11.90 -6.54 -0.50
N PHE A 145 -12.70 -5.47 -0.50
CA PHE A 145 -14.05 -5.46 0.04
C PHE A 145 -15.06 -5.36 -1.10
N HIS A 146 -16.02 -6.28 -1.16
CA HIS A 146 -17.05 -6.32 -2.19
C HIS A 146 -18.35 -5.69 -1.70
N TYR A 147 -18.96 -4.87 -2.55
CA TYR A 147 -20.21 -4.20 -2.28
C TYR A 147 -21.14 -4.29 -3.48
N ARG A 148 -22.44 -4.34 -3.20
CA ARG A 148 -23.48 -4.13 -4.19
C ARG A 148 -24.07 -2.74 -4.04
N ILE A 149 -24.22 -2.02 -5.15
CA ILE A 149 -24.84 -0.69 -5.15
C ILE A 149 -26.33 -0.85 -4.86
N SER A 150 -26.87 -0.08 -3.91
CA SER A 150 -28.30 -0.08 -3.61
C SER A 150 -29.13 0.34 -4.82
N ASP A 151 -30.41 -0.07 -4.85
CA ASP A 151 -31.30 0.24 -5.97
C ASP A 151 -31.55 1.76 -6.13
N ASP A 152 -31.32 2.54 -5.07
CA ASP A 152 -31.43 4.01 -5.06
C ASP A 152 -30.09 4.74 -5.31
N CYS A 153 -28.99 4.01 -5.53
CA CYS A 153 -27.61 4.52 -5.71
C CYS A 153 -27.10 5.42 -4.57
N LYS A 154 -27.65 5.30 -3.35
CA LYS A 154 -27.25 6.13 -2.20
C LYS A 154 -26.40 5.40 -1.19
N SER A 155 -26.34 4.08 -1.24
CA SER A 155 -25.59 3.27 -0.28
C SER A 155 -24.96 2.05 -0.93
N LEU A 156 -24.03 1.46 -0.19
CA LEU A 156 -23.36 0.23 -0.55
C LEU A 156 -23.79 -0.87 0.42
N ILE A 157 -24.13 -2.04 -0.11
CA ILE A 157 -24.48 -3.22 0.66
C ILE A 157 -23.28 -4.14 0.62
N GLN A 158 -22.54 -4.24 1.73
CA GLN A 158 -21.39 -5.11 1.83
C GLN A 158 -21.79 -6.56 1.53
N GLN A 159 -21.12 -7.17 0.58
CA GLN A 159 -21.28 -8.58 0.24
C GLN A 159 -20.35 -9.41 1.12
N PRO A 160 -20.71 -10.67 1.44
CA PRO A 160 -19.77 -11.58 2.08
C PRO A 160 -18.50 -11.70 1.22
N ALA A 161 -17.36 -11.88 1.87
CA ALA A 161 -16.14 -12.26 1.15
C ALA A 161 -16.43 -13.59 0.45
N ASN A 162 -16.36 -13.61 -0.88
CA ASN A 162 -16.39 -14.87 -1.60
C ASN A 162 -15.01 -15.51 -1.39
N ASP A 163 -14.93 -16.57 -0.58
CA ASP A 163 -13.71 -17.37 -0.33
C ASP A 163 -13.09 -17.98 -1.62
N ALA A 164 -13.69 -17.73 -2.78
CA ALA A 164 -13.20 -18.16 -4.09
C ALA A 164 -12.08 -17.28 -4.66
N GLU A 165 -11.86 -16.06 -4.15
CA GLU A 165 -10.78 -15.16 -4.62
C GLU A 165 -9.45 -15.36 -3.87
N SER A 166 -9.41 -16.20 -2.83
CA SER A 166 -8.17 -16.57 -2.10
C SER A 166 -7.36 -17.68 -2.78
N ALA A 167 -7.72 -18.07 -4.00
CA ALA A 167 -7.07 -19.15 -4.76
C ALA A 167 -6.22 -18.65 -5.95
N GLU A 168 -6.16 -17.35 -6.18
CA GLU A 168 -5.32 -16.71 -7.21
C GLU A 168 -4.46 -15.62 -6.57
N GLU A 169 -3.52 -16.02 -5.71
CA GLU A 169 -2.28 -15.30 -5.41
C GLU A 169 -1.09 -16.23 -5.69
#